data_AF-A0A0Q9ZPN7-F1
#
_entry.id   AF-A0A0Q9ZPN7-F1
#
_cell.length_a   1.000
_cell.length_b   1.000
_cell.length_c   1.000
_cell.angle_alpha   90.00
_cell.angle_beta   90.00
_cell.angle_gamma   90.00
#
_symmetry.space_group_name_H-M   'P 1'
#
loop_
_entity.id
_entity.type
_entity.pdbx_description
1 polymer ?
#
loop_
_entity_poly.entity_id
_entity_poly.type
_entity_poly.pdbx_seq_one_letter_code
_entity_poly.pdbx_strand_id
1 'polypeptide(L)'
;MDSFIGIRFKKETAKRFQEFSRTHFKSHTEALETMLDFFFYNEISPHERLGPTGRTIEASFKKRINAVIAIMRDMEKTQTKPTAAMIASLFQSEAPPPKKPLIREKKIFREKKEDISNLEEDGFRHSKNPT
;
A
#
# COMPACT_ATOMS: atom_id res chain seq x y z
N MET A 1 -11.71 -30.90 40.05
CA MET A 1 -10.33 -31.32 40.38
C MET A 1 -9.67 -31.64 39.06
N ASP A 2 -8.51 -31.05 38.79
CA ASP A 2 -7.77 -31.38 37.59
C ASP A 2 -7.25 -32.82 37.68
N SER A 3 -7.40 -33.57 36.60
CA SER A 3 -6.89 -34.93 36.49
C SER A 3 -5.40 -34.90 36.21
N PHE A 4 -4.58 -35.37 37.14
CA PHE A 4 -3.13 -35.44 36.96
C PHE A 4 -2.72 -36.71 36.22
N ILE A 5 -1.73 -36.58 35.34
CA ILE A 5 -1.11 -37.69 34.63
C ILE A 5 0.32 -37.86 35.16
N GLY A 6 0.71 -39.12 35.42
CA GLY A 6 2.07 -39.45 35.86
C GLY A 6 3.03 -39.61 34.68
N ILE A 7 4.07 -38.79 34.63
CA ILE A 7 5.18 -38.91 33.67
C ILE A 7 6.43 -39.37 34.41
N ARG A 8 7.15 -40.36 33.85
CA ARG A 8 8.38 -40.89 34.46
C ARG A 8 9.61 -40.17 33.88
N PHE A 9 10.42 -39.60 34.78
CA PHE A 9 11.69 -38.98 34.45
C PHE A 9 12.85 -39.73 35.09
N LYS A 10 14.05 -39.61 34.49
CA LYS A 10 15.28 -39.98 35.19
C LYS A 10 15.41 -39.12 36.45
N LYS A 11 15.88 -39.74 37.54
CA LYS A 11 15.99 -39.10 38.86
C LYS A 11 16.74 -37.76 38.82
N GLU A 12 17.85 -37.71 38.08
CA GLU A 12 18.67 -36.48 37.94
C GLU A 12 17.93 -35.37 37.21
N THR A 13 17.25 -35.70 36.10
CA THR A 13 16.43 -34.76 35.34
C THR A 13 15.27 -34.22 36.17
N ALA A 14 14.60 -35.10 36.93
CA ALA A 14 13.50 -34.71 37.82
C ALA A 14 13.97 -33.72 38.89
N LYS A 15 15.13 -33.97 39.52
CA LYS A 15 15.71 -33.05 40.51
C LYS A 15 16.00 -31.67 39.92
N ARG A 16 16.67 -31.62 38.76
CA ARG A 16 16.98 -30.35 38.08
C ARG A 16 15.71 -29.57 37.76
N PHE A 17 14.67 -30.25 37.27
CA PHE A 17 13.39 -29.61 36.99
C PHE A 17 12.69 -29.10 38.26
N GLN A 18 12.72 -29.88 39.34
CA GLN A 18 12.14 -29.47 40.63
C GLN A 18 12.84 -28.26 41.24
N GLU A 19 14.17 -28.20 41.18
CA GLU A 19 14.95 -27.04 41.63
C GLU A 19 14.62 -25.80 40.80
N PHE A 20 14.60 -25.93 39.46
CA PHE A 20 14.24 -24.85 38.55
C PHE A 20 12.81 -24.34 38.82
N SER A 21 11.83 -25.23 38.89
CA SER A 21 10.44 -24.84 39.07
C SER A 21 10.22 -24.16 40.42
N ARG A 22 10.86 -24.63 41.50
CA ARG A 22 10.76 -24.02 42.84
C ARG A 22 11.39 -22.64 42.91
N THR A 23 12.37 -22.37 42.05
CA THR A 23 13.08 -21.08 42.02
C THR A 23 12.30 -20.03 41.24
N HIS A 24 11.65 -20.41 40.15
CA HIS A 24 11.04 -19.46 39.20
C HIS A 24 9.51 -19.46 39.17
N PHE A 25 8.85 -20.51 39.67
CA PHE A 25 7.41 -20.72 39.51
C PHE A 25 6.75 -21.15 40.83
N LYS A 26 5.42 -21.06 40.88
CA LYS A 26 4.64 -21.47 42.06
C LYS A 26 4.28 -22.94 42.03
N SER A 27 4.13 -23.52 40.84
CA SER A 27 3.81 -24.95 40.66
C SER A 27 4.66 -25.63 39.57
N HIS A 28 4.80 -26.95 39.68
CA HIS A 28 5.47 -27.77 38.66
C HIS A 28 4.73 -27.77 37.33
N THR A 29 3.39 -27.74 37.37
CA THR A 29 2.55 -27.69 36.16
C THR A 29 2.75 -26.37 35.40
N GLU A 30 2.68 -25.24 36.11
CA GLU A 30 2.89 -23.89 35.53
C GLU A 30 4.30 -23.75 34.92
N ALA A 31 5.33 -24.29 35.60
CA ALA A 31 6.69 -24.27 35.08
C ALA A 31 6.83 -25.05 33.77
N LEU A 32 6.18 -26.21 33.67
CA LEU A 32 6.22 -27.04 32.47
C LEU A 32 5.41 -26.40 31.32
N GLU A 33 4.22 -25.89 31.62
CA GLU A 33 3.36 -25.18 30.66
C GLU A 33 4.07 -23.96 30.08
N THR A 34 4.61 -23.09 30.94
CA THR A 34 5.35 -21.90 30.50
C THR A 34 6.57 -22.27 29.65
N MET A 35 7.25 -23.36 29.99
CA MET A 35 8.40 -23.83 29.22
C MET A 35 7.99 -24.36 27.84
N LEU A 36 6.86 -25.08 27.73
CA LEU A 36 6.33 -25.54 26.45
C LEU A 36 5.87 -24.35 25.59
N ASP A 37 5.13 -23.42 26.18
CA ASP A 37 4.67 -22.20 25.52
C ASP A 37 5.84 -21.35 25.04
N PHE A 38 6.91 -21.24 25.83
CA PHE A 38 8.10 -20.53 25.43
C PHE A 38 8.69 -21.08 24.12
N PHE A 39 8.84 -22.40 23.98
CA PHE A 39 9.35 -22.98 22.74
C PHE A 39 8.35 -22.87 21.59
N PHE A 40 7.06 -23.05 21.87
CA PHE A 40 6.02 -23.01 20.85
C PHE A 40 5.85 -21.61 20.26
N TYR A 41 5.64 -20.59 21.11
CA TYR A 41 5.39 -19.22 20.64
C TYR A 41 6.62 -18.53 20.08
N ASN A 42 7.81 -18.86 20.57
CA ASN A 42 9.04 -18.27 20.05
C ASN A 42 9.62 -19.05 18.87
N GLU A 43 9.01 -20.18 18.47
CA GLU A 43 9.50 -21.08 17.41
C GLU A 43 10.99 -21.48 17.59
N ILE A 44 11.43 -21.55 18.84
CA ILE A 44 12.81 -21.88 19.21
C ILE A 44 12.90 -23.38 19.44
N SER A 45 13.88 -24.04 18.80
CA SER A 45 14.17 -25.44 19.09
C SER A 45 14.87 -25.57 20.46
N PRO A 46 14.45 -26.51 21.34
CA PRO A 46 15.17 -26.83 22.58
C PRO A 46 16.61 -27.31 22.37
N HIS A 47 16.96 -27.70 21.15
CA HIS A 47 18.31 -28.11 20.76
C HIS A 47 19.18 -26.95 20.26
N GLU A 48 18.57 -25.80 19.98
CA GLU A 48 19.29 -24.63 19.50
C GLU A 48 19.98 -23.91 20.65
N ARG A 49 21.30 -23.79 20.56
CA ARG A 49 22.09 -23.00 21.51
C ARG A 49 22.01 -21.55 21.11
N LEU A 50 20.96 -20.87 21.58
CA LEU A 50 20.95 -19.42 21.62
C LEU A 50 22.13 -19.03 22.52
N GLY A 51 23.07 -18.26 21.99
CA GLY A 51 24.30 -17.90 22.71
C GLY A 51 24.02 -17.19 24.05
N PRO A 52 25.05 -16.68 24.73
CA PRO A 52 24.97 -16.17 26.11
C PRO A 52 23.91 -15.08 26.35
N THR A 53 23.34 -14.48 25.30
CA THR A 53 22.14 -13.66 25.39
C THR A 53 21.44 -13.69 24.04
N GLY A 54 20.11 -13.87 23.97
CA GLY A 54 19.33 -13.77 22.72
C GLY A 54 19.58 -12.48 21.91
N ARG A 55 20.21 -11.47 22.52
CA ARG A 55 20.77 -10.26 21.90
C ARG A 55 21.72 -10.53 20.72
N THR A 56 22.47 -11.65 20.70
CA THR A 56 23.31 -11.97 19.53
C THR A 56 22.46 -12.32 18.31
N ILE A 57 21.30 -12.95 18.53
CA ILE A 57 20.32 -13.24 17.48
C ILE A 57 19.70 -11.94 17.00
N GLU A 58 19.25 -11.06 17.90
CA GLU A 58 18.74 -9.72 17.56
C GLU A 58 19.75 -8.91 16.74
N ALA A 59 21.02 -8.90 17.14
CA ALA A 59 22.07 -8.19 16.42
C ALA A 59 22.30 -8.78 15.01
N SER A 60 22.26 -10.10 14.88
CA SER A 60 22.37 -10.78 13.58
C SER A 60 21.16 -10.51 12.69
N PHE A 61 19.95 -10.52 13.24
CA PHE A 61 18.71 -10.21 12.53
C PHE A 61 18.68 -8.75 12.08
N LYS A 62 19.05 -7.81 12.96
CA LYS A 62 19.14 -6.38 12.63
C LYS A 62 20.10 -6.11 11.46
N LYS A 63 21.25 -6.80 11.43
CA LYS A 63 22.19 -6.72 10.29
C LYS A 63 21.57 -7.26 9.00
N ARG A 64 20.90 -8.41 9.05
CA ARG A 64 20.23 -9.02 7.89
C ARG A 64 19.10 -8.13 7.35
N ILE A 65 18.25 -7.59 8.23
CA ILE A 65 17.15 -6.69 7.86
C ILE A 65 17.70 -5.40 7.22
N ASN A 66 18.73 -4.80 7.80
CA ASN A 66 19.36 -3.60 7.21
C ASN A 66 19.95 -3.87 5.82
N ALA A 67 20.52 -5.06 5.59
CA ALA A 67 21.02 -5.45 4.28
C ALA A 67 19.86 -5.61 3.26
N VAL A 68 18.76 -6.24 3.64
CA VAL A 68 17.56 -6.36 2.78
C VAL A 68 16.98 -4.99 2.45
N ILE A 69 16.86 -4.09 3.43
CA ILE A 69 16.41 -2.71 3.22
C ILE A 69 17.34 -1.99 2.24
N ALA A 70 18.66 -2.19 2.36
CA ALA A 70 19.62 -1.59 1.44
C ALA A 70 19.44 -2.10 0.01
N ILE A 71 19.26 -3.41 -0.18
CA ILE A 71 19.00 -4.03 -1.49
C ILE A 71 17.70 -3.48 -2.09
N MET A 72 16.61 -3.46 -1.32
CA MET A 72 15.32 -2.93 -1.78
C MET A 72 15.42 -1.45 -2.18
N ARG A 73 16.15 -0.63 -1.41
CA ARG A 73 16.39 0.78 -1.74
C ARG A 73 17.25 0.95 -2.98
N ASP A 74 18.22 0.07 -3.20
CA ASP A 74 19.07 0.10 -4.38
C ASP A 74 18.27 -0.25 -5.64
N MET A 75 17.44 -1.30 -5.59
CA MET A 75 16.49 -1.64 -6.65
C MET A 75 15.51 -0.49 -6.93
N GLU A 76 15.02 0.18 -5.88
CA GLU A 76 14.14 1.34 -5.99
C GLU A 76 14.81 2.47 -6.78
N LYS A 77 16.08 2.78 -6.47
CA LYS A 77 16.83 3.87 -7.10
C LYS A 77 17.30 3.54 -8.53
N THR A 78 17.72 2.32 -8.79
CA THR A 78 18.37 1.94 -10.05
C THR A 78 17.39 1.53 -11.14
N GLN A 79 16.30 0.84 -10.78
CA GLN A 79 15.36 0.27 -11.76
C GLN A 79 14.01 0.97 -11.69
N THR A 80 13.37 0.93 -10.52
CA THR A 80 11.95 1.27 -10.39
C THR A 80 11.67 2.77 -10.55
N LYS A 81 12.43 3.65 -9.89
CA LYS A 81 12.25 5.12 -9.99
C LYS A 81 12.54 5.67 -11.38
N PRO A 82 13.68 5.33 -12.04
CA PRO A 82 13.94 5.81 -13.40
C PRO A 82 12.90 5.32 -14.40
N THR A 83 12.46 4.07 -14.29
CA THR A 83 11.42 3.51 -15.16
C THR A 83 10.09 4.25 -14.97
N ALA A 84 9.68 4.49 -13.72
CA ALA A 84 8.48 5.27 -13.43
C ALA A 84 8.58 6.72 -13.97
N ALA A 85 9.74 7.37 -13.82
CA ALA A 85 9.98 8.72 -14.35
C ALA A 85 9.98 8.75 -15.88
N MET A 86 10.56 7.74 -16.52
CA MET A 86 10.58 7.61 -17.98
C MET A 86 9.17 7.41 -18.53
N ILE A 87 8.38 6.50 -17.93
CA ILE A 87 6.98 6.29 -18.29
C ILE A 87 6.17 7.58 -18.10
N ALA A 88 6.33 8.26 -16.96
CA ALA A 88 5.67 9.54 -16.72
C ALA A 88 6.06 10.60 -17.77
N SER A 89 7.32 10.62 -18.21
CA SER A 89 7.79 11.53 -19.26
C SER A 89 7.14 11.26 -20.61
N LEU A 90 6.95 9.97 -20.98
CA LEU A 90 6.28 9.57 -22.22
C LEU A 90 4.81 10.03 -22.26
N PHE A 91 4.10 9.94 -21.13
CA PHE A 91 2.70 10.39 -21.05
C PHE A 91 2.55 11.90 -20.86
N GLN A 92 3.58 12.61 -20.39
CA GLN A 92 3.56 14.08 -20.32
C GLN A 92 3.70 14.74 -21.70
N SER A 93 4.39 14.10 -22.65
CA SER A 93 4.48 14.60 -24.04
C SER A 93 3.19 14.47 -24.85
N GLU A 94 2.22 13.68 -24.36
CA GLU A 94 0.88 13.54 -24.97
C GLU A 94 -0.14 14.52 -24.39
N ALA A 95 0.24 15.38 -23.43
CA ALA A 95 -0.65 16.41 -22.93
C ALA A 95 -1.02 17.36 -24.08
N PRO A 96 -2.32 17.59 -24.37
CA PRO A 96 -2.73 18.44 -25.46
C PRO A 96 -2.14 19.84 -25.26
N PRO A 97 -1.63 20.50 -26.32
CA PRO A 97 -1.00 21.80 -26.21
C PRO A 97 -1.94 22.78 -25.50
N PRO A 98 -1.42 23.72 -24.67
CA PRO A 98 -2.24 24.71 -24.00
C PRO A 98 -3.06 25.42 -25.08
N LYS A 99 -4.39 25.29 -24.99
CA LYS A 99 -5.33 25.86 -25.96
C LYS A 99 -5.05 27.36 -26.07
N LYS A 100 -4.37 27.77 -27.15
CA LYS A 100 -4.23 29.18 -27.51
C LYS A 100 -5.66 29.77 -27.54
N PRO A 101 -5.94 30.88 -26.85
CA PRO A 101 -7.28 31.46 -26.86
C PRO A 101 -7.64 31.80 -28.31
N LEU A 102 -8.65 31.12 -28.86
CA LEU A 102 -9.14 31.33 -30.21
C LEU A 102 -9.79 32.71 -30.29
N ILE A 103 -9.13 33.67 -30.94
CA ILE A 103 -9.72 34.97 -31.26
C ILE A 103 -10.80 34.73 -32.32
N ARG A 104 -12.08 34.92 -31.96
CA ARG A 104 -13.22 34.82 -32.88
C ARG A 104 -13.55 36.20 -33.44
N GLU A 105 -13.43 36.36 -34.76
CA GLU A 105 -13.94 37.53 -35.46
C GLU A 105 -15.47 37.49 -35.53
N LYS A 106 -16.14 38.55 -35.04
CA LYS A 106 -17.57 38.76 -35.23
C LYS A 106 -17.79 39.22 -36.67
N LYS A 107 -18.25 38.32 -37.54
CA LYS A 107 -18.66 38.67 -38.91
C LYS A 107 -19.87 39.60 -38.86
N ILE A 108 -19.65 40.80 -39.42
CA ILE A 108 -20.63 41.78 -39.87
C ILE A 108 -21.60 41.04 -40.82
N PHE A 109 -22.81 40.71 -40.36
CA PHE A 109 -23.83 40.07 -41.19
C PHE A 109 -25.24 40.59 -40.88
N ARG A 110 -25.34 41.84 -40.41
CA ARG A 110 -26.62 42.47 -40.09
C ARG A 110 -27.15 43.45 -41.14
N GLU A 111 -26.32 43.91 -42.07
CA GLU A 111 -26.78 44.88 -43.08
C GLU A 111 -27.59 44.25 -44.23
N LYS A 112 -27.48 42.93 -44.48
CA LYS A 112 -28.19 42.32 -45.62
C LYS A 112 -29.66 41.97 -45.34
N LYS A 113 -30.18 42.23 -44.14
CA LYS A 113 -31.57 41.88 -43.76
C LYS A 113 -32.56 43.02 -43.97
N GLU A 114 -32.09 44.26 -44.16
CA GLU A 114 -32.96 45.44 -44.35
C GLU A 114 -33.33 45.65 -45.83
N ASP A 115 -32.51 45.18 -46.77
CA ASP A 115 -32.81 45.33 -48.22
C ASP A 115 -33.83 44.33 -48.75
N ILE A 116 -34.06 43.20 -48.06
CA ILE A 116 -34.96 42.14 -48.55
C ILE A 116 -36.40 42.36 -48.09
N SER A 117 -36.62 43.04 -46.95
CA SER A 117 -37.97 43.36 -46.47
C SER A 117 -38.68 44.44 -47.28
N ASN A 118 -37.94 45.28 -48.02
CA ASN A 118 -38.50 46.42 -48.74
C ASN A 118 -38.92 46.10 -50.19
N LEU A 119 -38.66 44.89 -50.68
CA LEU A 119 -39.03 44.46 -52.04
C LEU A 119 -40.32 43.62 -52.10
N GLU A 120 -40.82 43.16 -50.95
CA GLU A 120 -42.04 42.34 -50.87
C GLU A 120 -43.32 43.17 -50.63
N GLU A 121 -43.23 44.44 -50.20
CA GLU A 121 -44.41 45.29 -49.95
C GLU A 121 -45.00 45.97 -51.21
N ASP A 122 -44.24 46.09 -52.30
CA ASP A 122 -44.72 46.76 -53.54
C ASP A 122 -45.53 45.84 -54.48
N GLY A 123 -45.59 44.53 -54.20
CA GLY A 123 -46.26 43.54 -55.06
C GLY A 123 -47.76 43.30 -54.79
N PHE A 124 -48.32 43.84 -53.69
CA PHE A 124 -49.67 43.47 -53.22
C PHE A 124 -50.71 44.59 -53.27
N ARG A 125 -50.46 45.67 -54.02
CA ARG A 125 -51.45 46.72 -54.31
C ARG A 125 -51.87 46.70 -55.77
N HIS A 126 -52.59 45.66 -56.22
CA HIS A 126 -53.57 45.77 -57.32
C HIS A 126 -54.32 44.46 -57.52
N SER A 127 -55.41 44.23 -56.76
CA SER A 127 -56.55 43.46 -57.26
C SER A 127 -57.73 43.53 -56.29
N LYS A 128 -58.86 44.04 -56.80
CA LYS A 128 -60.26 43.95 -56.34
C LYS A 128 -60.84 45.16 -55.59
N ASN A 129 -61.40 46.08 -56.38
CA ASN A 129 -62.74 46.67 -56.29
C ASN A 129 -63.19 46.92 -57.76
N PRO A 130 -64.47 47.11 -58.16
CA PRO A 130 -65.72 47.20 -57.39
C PRO A 130 -66.89 46.36 -57.98
N THR A 131 -68.03 46.22 -57.28
CA THR A 131 -69.36 46.82 -57.59
C THR A 131 -70.33 46.47 -56.45
#